data_AF-A0A945CIC2-F1
#
_entry.id   AF-A0A945CIC2-F1
#
_cell.length_a   1.000
_cell.length_b   1.000
_cell.length_c   1.000
_cell.angle_alpha   90.00
_cell.angle_beta   90.00
_cell.angle_gamma   90.00
#
_symmetry.space_group_name_H-M   'P 1'
#
loop_
_entity.id
_entity.type
_entity.pdbx_description
1 polymer ?
#
loop_
_entity_poly.entity_id
_entity_poly.type
_entity_poly.pdbx_seq_one_letter_code
_entity_poly.pdbx_strand_id
1 'polypeptide(L)'
;MLLDRDDDTYFNGKLTSGLYSARFGRRTANLKDRIADFLRYERDWGRQVVIAAEYPLDLEEYVADALTSAPPPEQPRPYDPAVLVHSTTPERWPLIADDGRLFSASKLKQTGLEIRAIGFETFGESAEYGEFIHFCPLGKPHGEVVVLSHQRGTLITDFEAEYVPGARIYLDAQRMLGDGVTVRDGLHVLKVHLSLGLEPYLIDVITAQDLNDDGGPWTPGQFASSADDEFHKRHPDDAL
;
A
#
# COMPACT_ATOMS: atom_id res chain seq x y z
N MET A 1 -2.48 15.04 -13.02
CA MET A 1 -3.70 15.55 -13.68
C MET A 1 -4.84 15.43 -12.68
N LEU A 2 -5.45 16.54 -12.27
CA LEU A 2 -6.66 16.53 -11.43
C LEU A 2 -7.88 16.44 -12.34
N LEU A 3 -8.68 15.38 -12.20
CA LEU A 3 -9.83 15.11 -13.07
C LEU A 3 -11.13 15.73 -12.52
N ASP A 4 -11.96 16.21 -13.44
CA ASP A 4 -13.23 16.89 -13.17
C ASP A 4 -14.31 15.96 -12.60
N ARG A 5 -14.16 14.64 -12.79
CA ARG A 5 -15.05 13.63 -12.22
C ARG A 5 -14.19 12.46 -11.73
N ASP A 6 -14.66 11.81 -10.67
CA ASP A 6 -14.15 10.59 -10.04
C ASP A 6 -13.42 10.82 -8.72
N ASP A 7 -13.68 9.90 -7.78
CA ASP A 7 -13.00 9.78 -6.48
C ASP A 7 -11.70 8.98 -6.62
N ASP A 8 -11.34 8.61 -7.86
CA ASP A 8 -10.33 7.63 -8.18
C ASP A 8 -8.91 8.21 -8.14
N THR A 9 -7.97 7.39 -7.67
CA THR A 9 -6.54 7.60 -7.87
C THR A 9 -6.07 6.64 -8.97
N TYR A 10 -5.57 7.17 -10.09
CA TYR A 10 -5.05 6.34 -11.19
C TYR A 10 -3.55 6.52 -11.37
N PHE A 11 -2.84 5.40 -11.52
CA PHE A 11 -1.40 5.35 -11.82
C PHE A 11 -1.21 4.90 -13.28
N ASN A 12 -0.47 5.69 -14.05
CA ASN A 12 0.02 5.28 -15.36
C ASN A 12 1.51 5.63 -15.43
N GLY A 13 2.36 4.67 -15.79
CA GLY A 13 3.77 4.95 -16.02
C GLY A 13 4.34 4.42 -17.33
N LYS A 14 5.67 4.49 -17.40
CA LYS A 14 6.49 4.62 -18.61
C LYS A 14 6.55 3.33 -19.43
N LEU A 15 5.74 3.22 -20.47
CA LEU A 15 6.13 2.42 -21.64
C LEU A 15 7.02 3.30 -22.52
N THR A 16 8.34 3.20 -22.32
CA THR A 16 9.45 3.68 -23.19
C THR A 16 9.82 5.18 -23.19
N SER A 17 8.92 6.16 -23.02
CA SER A 17 9.30 7.59 -22.95
C SER A 17 8.25 8.55 -22.33
N GLY A 18 7.44 8.08 -21.38
CA GLY A 18 6.41 8.89 -20.70
C GLY A 18 6.87 9.56 -19.40
N LEU A 19 6.02 10.33 -18.73
CA LEU A 19 6.20 10.71 -17.32
C LEU A 19 5.49 9.66 -16.45
N TYR A 20 6.05 9.28 -15.30
CA TYR A 20 5.26 8.60 -14.28
C TYR A 20 4.19 9.58 -13.80
N SER A 21 2.93 9.16 -13.83
CA SER A 21 1.80 10.05 -13.56
C SER A 21 0.84 9.44 -12.56
N ALA A 22 0.54 10.21 -11.53
CA ALA A 22 -0.60 10.01 -10.66
C ALA A 22 -1.69 11.01 -11.00
N ARG A 23 -2.95 10.57 -10.89
CA ARG A 23 -4.13 11.41 -11.03
C ARG A 23 -4.95 11.32 -9.76
N PHE A 24 -5.45 12.45 -9.30
CA PHE A 24 -6.32 12.52 -8.14
C PHE A 24 -7.63 13.19 -8.52
N GLY A 25 -8.73 12.63 -8.02
CA GLY A 25 -10.01 13.30 -7.99
C GLY A 25 -10.02 14.50 -7.06
N ARG A 26 -10.88 15.48 -7.33
CA ARG A 26 -11.04 16.65 -6.43
C ARG A 26 -11.64 16.32 -5.08
N ARG A 27 -12.35 15.20 -4.98
CA ARG A 27 -12.98 14.70 -3.75
C ARG A 27 -12.11 13.67 -3.02
N THR A 28 -10.90 13.41 -3.52
CA THR A 28 -9.93 12.59 -2.79
C THR A 28 -9.69 13.21 -1.42
N ALA A 29 -9.89 12.42 -0.37
CA ALA A 29 -9.71 12.85 1.01
C ALA A 29 -8.27 13.37 1.22
N ASN A 30 -8.16 14.46 1.99
CA ASN A 30 -6.87 15.06 2.37
C ASN A 30 -5.95 15.39 1.17
N LEU A 31 -6.53 15.80 0.03
CA LEU A 31 -5.80 16.02 -1.22
C LEU A 31 -4.59 16.96 -1.07
N LYS A 32 -4.70 18.04 -0.27
CA LYS A 32 -3.58 18.95 0.00
C LYS A 32 -2.41 18.23 0.64
N ASP A 33 -2.67 17.43 1.68
CA ASP A 33 -1.65 16.68 2.39
C ASP A 33 -1.01 15.63 1.48
N ARG A 34 -1.81 14.94 0.65
CA ARG A 34 -1.30 13.99 -0.36
C ARG A 34 -0.40 14.65 -1.39
N ILE A 35 -0.77 15.83 -1.89
CA ILE A 35 0.05 16.60 -2.84
C ILE A 35 1.35 17.04 -2.19
N ALA A 36 1.30 17.54 -0.95
CA ALA A 36 2.48 17.95 -0.22
C ALA A 36 3.44 16.78 0.03
N ASP A 37 2.92 15.62 0.46
CA ASP A 37 3.72 14.41 0.65
C ASP A 37 4.34 13.91 -0.65
N PHE A 38 3.58 13.88 -1.74
CA PHE A 38 4.10 13.50 -3.06
C PHE A 38 5.23 14.43 -3.50
N LEU A 39 5.05 15.75 -3.39
CA LEU A 39 6.07 16.72 -3.75
C LEU A 39 7.33 16.61 -2.89
N ARG A 40 7.18 16.42 -1.58
CA ARG A 40 8.29 16.24 -0.63
C ARG A 40 9.05 14.95 -0.97
N TYR A 41 8.32 13.84 -1.10
CA TYR A 41 8.89 12.53 -1.44
C TYR A 41 9.68 12.58 -2.75
N GLU A 42 9.06 13.04 -3.84
CA GLU A 42 9.72 13.09 -5.16
C GLU A 42 10.96 14.00 -5.15
N ARG A 43 10.90 15.14 -4.44
CA ARG A 43 12.05 16.04 -4.27
C ARG A 43 13.18 15.37 -3.48
N ASP A 44 12.86 14.64 -2.43
CA ASP A 44 13.86 13.95 -1.60
C ASP A 44 14.60 12.86 -2.41
N TRP A 45 13.95 12.33 -3.45
CA TRP A 45 14.57 11.46 -4.47
C TRP A 45 15.19 12.21 -5.67
N GLY A 46 15.31 13.54 -5.61
CA GLY A 46 15.94 14.35 -6.64
C GLY A 46 15.14 14.46 -7.95
N ARG A 47 13.83 14.17 -7.91
CA ARG A 47 12.95 14.22 -9.09
C ARG A 47 12.22 15.55 -9.20
N GLN A 48 11.94 15.93 -10.45
CA GLN A 48 11.09 17.07 -10.77
C GLN A 48 9.66 16.59 -10.98
N VAL A 49 8.72 17.29 -10.35
CA VAL A 49 7.29 17.00 -10.47
C VAL A 49 6.61 18.05 -11.33
N VAL A 50 5.82 17.60 -12.30
CA VAL A 50 4.93 18.46 -13.08
C VAL A 50 3.50 18.26 -12.57
N ILE A 51 2.89 19.31 -12.02
CA ILE A 51 1.48 19.29 -11.62
C ILE A 51 0.65 19.98 -12.69
N ALA A 52 -0.46 19.35 -13.06
CA ALA A 52 -1.45 19.90 -13.97
C ALA A 52 -2.86 19.66 -13.40
N ALA A 53 -3.70 20.68 -13.50
CA ALA A 53 -5.08 20.68 -13.03
C ALA A 53 -6.01 21.26 -14.10
N GLU A 54 -7.19 20.67 -14.28
CA GLU A 54 -8.20 21.16 -15.22
C GLU A 54 -9.28 21.97 -14.49
N TYR A 55 -8.96 23.11 -13.88
CA TYR A 55 -9.96 23.95 -13.17
C TYR A 55 -9.56 25.44 -13.22
N PRO A 56 -10.50 26.39 -13.00
CA PRO A 56 -10.16 27.75 -12.56
C PRO A 56 -9.61 27.68 -11.11
N LEU A 57 -8.43 27.07 -10.97
CA LEU A 57 -7.66 26.95 -9.74
C LEU A 57 -6.36 27.72 -9.94
N ASP A 58 -6.04 28.63 -9.02
CA ASP A 58 -4.68 29.11 -8.91
C ASP A 58 -3.81 27.97 -8.38
N LEU A 59 -3.14 27.28 -9.31
CA LEU A 59 -2.37 26.08 -8.99
C LEU A 59 -1.15 26.41 -8.13
N GLU A 60 -0.54 27.57 -8.35
CA GLU A 60 0.64 28.00 -7.58
C GLU A 60 0.24 28.29 -6.13
N GLU A 61 -0.84 29.05 -5.93
CA GLU A 61 -1.38 29.33 -4.59
C GLU A 61 -1.80 28.03 -3.89
N TYR A 62 -2.50 27.14 -4.59
CA TYR A 62 -2.96 25.87 -4.02
C TYR A 62 -1.80 24.96 -3.58
N VAL A 63 -0.75 24.86 -4.40
CA VAL A 63 0.44 24.06 -4.07
C VAL A 63 1.24 24.69 -2.93
N ALA A 64 1.39 26.02 -2.92
CA ALA A 64 2.05 26.72 -1.83
C ALA A 64 1.30 26.52 -0.50
N ASP A 65 -0.02 26.67 -0.51
CA ASP A 65 -0.86 26.41 0.65
C ASP A 65 -0.79 24.95 1.10
N ALA A 66 -0.82 23.98 0.18
CA ALA A 66 -0.63 22.57 0.52
C ALA A 66 0.71 22.30 1.20
N LEU A 67 1.82 22.83 0.67
CA LEU A 67 3.16 22.61 1.24
C LEU A 67 3.35 23.25 2.61
N THR A 68 2.67 24.36 2.89
CA THR A 68 2.78 25.11 4.15
C THR A 68 1.81 24.58 5.23
N SER A 69 0.62 24.14 4.85
CA SER A 69 -0.41 23.67 5.77
C SER A 69 -0.30 22.18 6.11
N ALA A 70 0.20 21.36 5.19
CA ALA A 70 0.29 19.92 5.40
C ALA A 70 1.30 19.57 6.50
N PRO A 71 0.92 18.74 7.49
CA PRO A 71 1.85 18.28 8.53
C PRO A 71 3.10 17.63 7.93
N PRO A 72 4.25 17.70 8.61
CA PRO A 72 5.42 16.92 8.24
C PRO A 72 5.09 15.43 8.05
N PRO A 73 5.72 14.74 7.08
CA PRO A 73 5.37 13.36 6.74
C PRO A 73 5.56 12.37 7.90
N GLU A 74 6.50 12.64 8.81
CA GLU A 74 6.80 11.84 9.99
C GLU A 74 5.76 11.96 11.11
N GLN A 75 4.86 12.95 11.06
CA GLN A 75 3.87 13.14 12.11
C GLN A 75 2.64 12.25 11.90
N PRO A 76 2.15 11.57 12.95
CA PRO A 76 0.83 10.95 12.93
C PRO A 76 -0.26 12.00 12.65
N ARG A 77 -1.25 11.61 11.85
CA ARG A 77 -2.37 12.46 11.43
C ARG A 77 -3.69 11.84 11.89
N PRO A 78 -4.73 12.64 12.20
CA PRO A 78 -5.98 12.12 12.75
C PRO A 78 -6.74 11.12 11.87
N TYR A 79 -6.41 11.07 10.58
CA TYR A 79 -7.04 10.20 9.59
C TYR A 79 -6.13 9.03 9.17
N ASP A 80 -4.98 8.85 9.81
CA ASP A 80 -4.16 7.67 9.58
C ASP A 80 -4.91 6.41 10.03
N PRO A 81 -4.79 5.29 9.30
CA PRO A 81 -5.37 4.05 9.76
C PRO A 81 -4.73 3.66 11.09
N ALA A 82 -5.49 3.00 11.95
CA ALA A 82 -4.93 2.36 13.14
C ALA A 82 -4.27 1.03 12.82
N VAL A 83 -4.80 0.33 11.81
CA VAL A 83 -4.30 -0.98 11.37
C VAL A 83 -3.89 -0.93 9.91
N LEU A 84 -2.65 -1.34 9.67
CA LEU A 84 -2.14 -1.65 8.34
C LEU A 84 -2.23 -3.14 8.08
N VAL A 85 -2.49 -3.49 6.82
CA VAL A 85 -2.60 -4.86 6.36
C VAL A 85 -1.58 -5.16 5.27
N HIS A 86 -0.95 -6.32 5.36
CA HIS A 86 -0.11 -6.90 4.32
C HIS A 86 -0.54 -8.34 4.03
N SER A 87 -0.60 -8.71 2.75
CA SER A 87 -0.98 -10.07 2.34
C SER A 87 0.20 -10.75 1.66
N THR A 88 0.34 -12.06 1.89
CA THR A 88 1.41 -12.87 1.31
C THR A 88 0.89 -14.20 0.78
N THR A 89 1.64 -14.84 -0.12
CA THR A 89 1.29 -16.15 -0.69
C THR A 89 1.49 -17.28 0.34
N PRO A 90 0.82 -18.43 0.18
CA PRO A 90 0.96 -19.59 1.07
C PRO A 90 2.39 -20.08 1.22
N GLU A 91 3.18 -20.03 0.13
CA GLU A 91 4.56 -20.51 0.11
C GLU A 91 5.51 -19.57 0.86
N ARG A 92 5.14 -18.30 1.00
CA ARG A 92 5.97 -17.25 1.62
C ARG A 92 5.67 -17.05 3.09
N TRP A 93 4.42 -17.30 3.51
CA TRP A 93 4.03 -17.13 4.91
C TRP A 93 4.93 -17.89 5.89
N PRO A 94 5.23 -19.21 5.71
CA PRO A 94 6.10 -19.92 6.64
C PRO A 94 7.50 -19.32 6.79
N LEU A 95 8.04 -18.76 5.71
CA LEU A 95 9.37 -18.13 5.72
C LEU A 95 9.35 -16.80 6.49
N ILE A 96 8.29 -16.02 6.32
CA ILE A 96 8.07 -14.76 7.06
C ILE A 96 7.85 -15.05 8.54
N ALA A 97 7.07 -16.09 8.86
CA ALA A 97 6.79 -16.50 10.23
C ALA A 97 8.06 -16.98 10.96
N ASP A 98 8.93 -17.72 10.27
CA ASP A 98 10.21 -18.21 10.82
C ASP A 98 11.22 -17.07 11.04
N ASP A 99 11.37 -16.15 10.08
CA ASP A 99 12.31 -15.01 10.21
C ASP A 99 11.77 -13.87 11.09
N GLY A 100 10.45 -13.77 11.24
CA GLY A 100 9.78 -12.70 11.98
C GLY A 100 9.90 -11.33 11.31
N ARG A 101 10.09 -11.29 9.97
CA ARG A 101 10.26 -10.03 9.22
C ARG A 101 9.60 -10.07 7.85
N LEU A 102 9.17 -8.89 7.42
CA LEU A 102 8.82 -8.59 6.03
C LEU A 102 10.02 -7.96 5.33
N PHE A 103 10.16 -8.24 4.03
CA PHE A 103 11.17 -7.66 3.17
C PHE A 103 10.55 -7.10 1.90
N SER A 104 11.10 -5.98 1.42
CA SER A 104 10.78 -5.45 0.09
C SER A 104 11.23 -6.40 -1.02
N ALA A 105 10.65 -6.24 -2.22
CA ALA A 105 11.02 -7.04 -3.38
C ALA A 105 12.51 -6.90 -3.72
N SER A 106 13.06 -5.68 -3.66
CA SER A 106 14.49 -5.43 -3.89
C SER A 106 15.37 -6.12 -2.85
N LYS A 107 14.96 -6.16 -1.58
CA LYS A 107 15.71 -6.85 -0.54
C LYS A 107 15.68 -8.37 -0.72
N LEU A 108 14.56 -8.95 -1.15
CA LEU A 108 14.43 -10.37 -1.46
C LEU A 108 15.26 -10.75 -2.70
N LYS A 109 15.31 -9.91 -3.73
CA LYS A 109 16.21 -10.11 -4.88
C LYS A 109 17.68 -10.21 -4.45
N GLN A 110 18.11 -9.44 -3.44
CA GLN A 110 19.48 -9.51 -2.91
C GLN A 110 19.80 -10.81 -2.17
N THR A 111 18.80 -11.54 -1.67
CA THR A 111 18.99 -12.85 -1.02
C THR A 111 18.97 -14.01 -2.03
N GLY A 112 18.88 -13.72 -3.33
CA GLY A 112 18.78 -14.70 -4.40
C GLY A 112 17.35 -15.21 -4.63
N LEU A 113 16.35 -14.62 -3.97
CA LEU A 113 14.94 -14.91 -4.22
C LEU A 113 14.46 -14.07 -5.41
N GLU A 114 14.25 -14.75 -6.54
CA GLU A 114 13.60 -14.16 -7.71
C GLU A 114 12.12 -13.89 -7.42
N ILE A 115 11.78 -12.63 -7.18
CA ILE A 115 10.41 -12.15 -7.06
C ILE A 115 10.16 -11.14 -8.16
N ARG A 116 9.30 -11.51 -9.10
CA ARG A 116 8.85 -10.62 -10.16
C ARG A 116 7.98 -9.52 -9.56
N ALA A 117 8.35 -8.26 -9.72
CA ALA A 117 7.59 -7.13 -9.20
C ALA A 117 6.47 -6.76 -10.19
N ILE A 118 5.40 -7.57 -10.19
CA ILE A 118 4.38 -7.59 -11.25
C ILE A 118 3.65 -6.26 -11.43
N GLY A 119 3.38 -5.52 -10.35
CA GLY A 119 2.80 -4.17 -10.43
C GLY A 119 3.81 -3.15 -10.95
N PHE A 120 4.88 -2.92 -10.17
CA PHE A 120 5.89 -1.89 -10.42
C PHE A 120 6.50 -1.93 -11.81
N GLU A 121 6.92 -3.12 -12.27
CA GLU A 121 7.56 -3.29 -13.58
C GLU A 121 6.55 -3.06 -14.72
N THR A 122 5.30 -3.50 -14.56
CA THR A 122 4.25 -3.33 -15.58
C THR A 122 3.81 -1.88 -15.69
N PHE A 123 3.70 -1.18 -14.57
CA PHE A 123 3.34 0.24 -14.54
C PHE A 123 4.51 1.15 -14.91
N GLY A 124 5.74 0.64 -15.09
CA GLY A 124 6.90 1.48 -15.41
C GLY A 124 7.19 2.52 -14.33
N GLU A 125 6.99 2.12 -13.07
CA GLU A 125 7.33 2.94 -11.90
C GLU A 125 8.84 3.02 -11.72
N SER A 126 9.29 4.02 -10.97
CA SER A 126 10.71 4.19 -10.68
C SER A 126 11.22 3.00 -9.84
N ALA A 127 12.44 2.54 -10.12
CA ALA A 127 12.96 1.27 -9.59
C ALA A 127 12.99 1.20 -8.05
N GLU A 128 13.18 2.33 -7.38
CA GLU A 128 13.20 2.42 -5.92
C GLU A 128 11.85 2.09 -5.27
N TYR A 129 10.74 2.12 -6.00
CA TYR A 129 9.45 1.67 -5.45
C TYR A 129 9.48 0.18 -5.04
N GLY A 130 10.34 -0.62 -5.68
CA GLY A 130 10.61 -2.01 -5.29
C GLY A 130 11.39 -2.15 -3.97
N GLU A 131 11.97 -1.07 -3.44
CA GLU A 131 12.62 -1.04 -2.13
C GLU A 131 11.63 -0.86 -0.97
N PHE A 132 10.35 -0.71 -1.26
CA PHE A 132 9.34 -0.50 -0.24
C PHE A 132 8.42 -1.72 -0.07
N ILE A 133 8.06 -1.98 1.18
CA ILE A 133 6.93 -2.84 1.55
C ILE A 133 5.71 -1.92 1.61
N HIS A 134 4.72 -2.22 0.78
CA HIS A 134 3.48 -1.46 0.70
C HIS A 134 2.40 -2.13 1.53
N PHE A 135 1.62 -1.30 2.23
CA PHE A 135 0.51 -1.74 3.06
C PHE A 135 -0.81 -1.21 2.53
N CYS A 136 -1.88 -1.89 2.91
CA CYS A 136 -3.24 -1.47 2.66
C CYS A 136 -3.91 -1.08 3.99
N PRO A 137 -4.87 -0.15 4.00
CA PRO A 137 -5.76 0.01 5.15
C PRO A 137 -6.59 -1.26 5.38
N LEU A 138 -6.99 -1.50 6.61
CA LEU A 138 -8.03 -2.47 6.97
C LEU A 138 -9.30 -2.26 6.12
N GLY A 139 -10.01 -3.34 5.79
CA GLY A 139 -11.22 -3.29 4.94
C GLY A 139 -10.95 -3.15 3.45
N LYS A 140 -9.68 -3.25 3.00
CA LYS A 140 -9.32 -3.20 1.58
C LYS A 140 -8.74 -4.53 1.10
N PRO A 141 -9.21 -5.08 -0.05
CA PRO A 141 -8.74 -6.36 -0.60
C PRO A 141 -7.50 -6.22 -1.51
N HIS A 142 -6.88 -5.04 -1.60
CA HIS A 142 -5.85 -4.76 -2.59
C HIS A 142 -4.59 -5.62 -2.39
N GLY A 143 -4.23 -5.93 -1.14
CA GLY A 143 -3.14 -6.87 -0.83
C GLY A 143 -3.39 -8.26 -1.41
N GLU A 144 -4.63 -8.75 -1.37
CA GLU A 144 -4.99 -10.07 -1.92
C GLU A 144 -4.92 -10.08 -3.45
N VAL A 145 -5.27 -8.98 -4.12
CA VAL A 145 -5.10 -8.83 -5.57
C VAL A 145 -3.62 -8.84 -5.98
N VAL A 146 -2.74 -8.29 -5.15
CA VAL A 146 -1.29 -8.39 -5.35
C VAL A 146 -0.84 -9.86 -5.24
N VAL A 147 -1.32 -10.59 -4.24
CA VAL A 147 -1.05 -12.04 -4.09
C VAL A 147 -1.54 -12.82 -5.30
N LEU A 148 -2.78 -12.60 -5.74
CA LEU A 148 -3.35 -13.21 -6.95
C LEU A 148 -2.48 -12.88 -8.19
N SER A 149 -2.07 -11.62 -8.36
CA SER A 149 -1.20 -11.22 -9.48
C SER A 149 0.12 -11.99 -9.45
N HIS A 150 0.74 -12.15 -8.28
CA HIS A 150 1.94 -12.99 -8.10
C HIS A 150 1.72 -14.45 -8.48
N GLN A 151 0.61 -15.05 -8.08
CA GLN A 151 0.27 -16.43 -8.44
C GLN A 151 0.05 -16.61 -9.94
N ARG A 152 -0.51 -15.59 -10.62
CA ARG A 152 -0.78 -15.62 -12.07
C ARG A 152 0.40 -15.15 -12.92
N GLY A 153 1.42 -14.55 -12.31
CA GLY A 153 2.58 -14.02 -13.03
C GLY A 153 2.28 -12.79 -13.90
N THR A 154 1.10 -12.18 -13.74
CA THR A 154 0.62 -11.00 -14.49
C THR A 154 -0.23 -10.12 -13.59
N LEU A 155 -0.32 -8.83 -13.92
CA LEU A 155 -1.18 -7.89 -13.20
C LEU A 155 -2.64 -8.31 -13.37
N ILE A 156 -3.33 -8.52 -12.25
CA ILE A 156 -4.77 -8.77 -12.17
C ILE A 156 -5.38 -7.63 -11.34
N THR A 157 -6.58 -7.18 -11.71
CA THR A 157 -7.34 -6.15 -10.97
C THR A 157 -8.76 -6.62 -10.63
N ASP A 158 -9.06 -7.90 -10.85
CA ASP A 158 -10.34 -8.51 -10.57
C ASP A 158 -10.39 -9.03 -9.12
N PHE A 159 -11.27 -8.46 -8.31
CA PHE A 159 -11.46 -8.84 -6.91
C PHE A 159 -12.22 -10.16 -6.73
N GLU A 160 -12.87 -10.66 -7.79
CA GLU A 160 -13.71 -11.86 -7.78
C GLU A 160 -13.02 -13.05 -8.48
N ALA A 161 -11.77 -12.88 -8.91
CA ALA A 161 -11.01 -13.95 -9.54
C ALA A 161 -10.47 -14.93 -8.50
N GLU A 162 -10.57 -16.23 -8.82
CA GLU A 162 -10.12 -17.30 -7.92
C GLU A 162 -8.61 -17.27 -7.69
N TYR A 163 -8.22 -17.43 -6.42
CA TYR A 163 -6.83 -17.49 -5.96
C TYR A 163 -6.70 -18.33 -4.67
N VAL A 164 -5.46 -18.58 -4.24
CA VAL A 164 -5.18 -19.28 -2.99
C VAL A 164 -4.63 -18.29 -1.95
N PRO A 165 -5.35 -17.97 -0.87
CA PRO A 165 -4.87 -17.07 0.16
C PRO A 165 -3.72 -17.71 0.95
N GLY A 166 -2.69 -16.91 1.28
CA GLY A 166 -1.63 -17.34 2.20
C GLY A 166 -1.90 -16.87 3.61
N ALA A 167 -1.48 -15.65 3.90
CA ALA A 167 -1.71 -15.01 5.19
C ALA A 167 -1.99 -13.52 5.02
N ARG A 168 -2.94 -13.03 5.80
CA ARG A 168 -3.26 -11.60 5.96
C ARG A 168 -2.75 -11.14 7.32
N ILE A 169 -1.78 -10.24 7.30
CA ILE A 169 -1.00 -9.80 8.45
C ILE A 169 -1.49 -8.41 8.87
N TYR A 170 -1.86 -8.26 10.14
CA TYR A 170 -2.41 -7.05 10.72
C TYR A 170 -1.37 -6.38 11.63
N LEU A 171 -1.09 -5.10 11.38
CA LEU A 171 0.01 -4.36 12.00
C LEU A 171 -0.48 -3.07 12.65
N ASP A 172 0.06 -2.74 13.82
CA ASP A 172 -0.21 -1.50 14.57
C ASP A 172 0.44 -0.31 13.86
N ALA A 173 -0.39 0.42 13.10
CA ALA A 173 0.05 1.56 12.32
C ALA A 173 0.47 2.74 13.20
N GLN A 174 -0.21 2.94 14.35
CA GLN A 174 0.06 4.06 15.25
C GLN A 174 1.43 3.90 15.89
N ARG A 175 1.77 2.68 16.31
CA ARG A 175 3.10 2.36 16.81
C ARG A 175 4.17 2.50 15.73
N MET A 176 3.91 2.00 14.51
CA MET A 176 4.84 2.16 13.38
C MET A 176 5.09 3.63 13.02
N LEU A 177 4.06 4.48 13.09
CA LEU A 177 4.18 5.93 12.92
C LEU A 177 4.96 6.57 14.07
N GLY A 178 4.65 6.22 15.32
CA GLY A 178 5.34 6.73 16.51
C GLY A 178 6.82 6.39 16.55
N ASP A 179 7.19 5.21 16.04
CA ASP A 179 8.58 4.76 15.92
C ASP A 179 9.29 5.32 14.66
N GLY A 180 8.57 6.01 13.77
CA GLY A 180 9.14 6.64 12.57
C GLY A 180 9.64 5.66 11.51
N VAL A 181 9.11 4.43 11.46
CA VAL A 181 9.53 3.41 10.48
C VAL A 181 8.80 3.50 9.14
N THR A 182 7.75 4.31 9.08
CA THR A 182 6.90 4.47 7.88
C THR A 182 7.32 5.66 7.04
N VAL A 183 6.99 5.59 5.75
CA VAL A 183 7.23 6.61 4.74
C VAL A 183 5.91 6.95 4.04
N ARG A 184 5.70 8.24 3.78
CA ARG A 184 4.59 8.75 2.97
C ARG A 184 5.11 9.20 1.61
N ASP A 185 4.42 8.82 0.56
CA ASP A 185 4.70 9.28 -0.80
C ASP A 185 3.51 10.01 -1.44
N GLY A 186 2.45 10.27 -0.67
CA GLY A 186 1.22 10.88 -1.17
C GLY A 186 0.36 9.99 -2.06
N LEU A 187 0.85 8.81 -2.47
CA LEU A 187 0.18 7.86 -3.35
C LEU A 187 -0.39 6.67 -2.57
N HIS A 188 0.44 6.09 -1.70
CA HIS A 188 0.11 4.97 -0.83
C HIS A 188 -0.21 5.47 0.57
N VAL A 189 -0.92 4.65 1.35
CA VAL A 189 -1.29 5.01 2.72
C VAL A 189 -0.03 5.19 3.58
N LEU A 190 0.77 4.13 3.71
CA LEU A 190 2.05 4.07 4.39
C LEU A 190 2.86 2.93 3.76
N LYS A 191 4.18 3.08 3.75
CA LYS A 191 5.13 2.06 3.27
C LYS A 191 6.38 2.03 4.14
N VAL A 192 7.10 0.91 4.17
CA VAL A 192 8.34 0.74 4.94
C VAL A 192 9.51 0.46 4.00
N HIS A 193 10.65 1.08 4.24
CA HIS A 193 11.85 0.88 3.42
C HIS A 193 12.60 -0.41 3.79
N LEU A 194 12.86 -1.24 2.79
CA LEU A 194 13.63 -2.48 2.76
C LEU A 194 13.14 -3.64 3.64
N SER A 195 12.88 -3.42 4.92
CA SER A 195 12.50 -4.48 5.86
C SER A 195 11.70 -3.95 7.05
N LEU A 196 10.77 -4.76 7.55
CA LEU A 196 10.02 -4.50 8.78
C LEU A 196 10.09 -5.74 9.69
N GLY A 197 10.52 -5.58 10.94
CA GLY A 197 10.32 -6.65 11.93
C GLY A 197 8.85 -6.77 12.28
N LEU A 198 8.31 -7.99 12.39
CA LEU A 198 6.93 -8.18 12.81
C LEU A 198 6.74 -7.74 14.27
N GLU A 199 7.66 -8.13 15.16
CA GLU A 199 7.74 -7.51 16.48
C GLU A 199 8.37 -6.11 16.39
N PRO A 200 7.78 -5.09 17.03
CA PRO A 200 6.68 -5.16 17.98
C PRO A 200 5.32 -4.67 17.43
N TYR A 201 5.13 -4.75 16.11
CA TYR A 201 3.99 -4.18 15.38
C TYR A 201 2.88 -5.19 15.07
N LEU A 202 3.17 -6.48 15.12
CA LEU A 202 2.23 -7.54 14.79
C LEU A 202 1.09 -7.58 15.79
N ILE A 203 -0.14 -7.41 15.30
CA ILE A 203 -1.37 -7.57 16.08
C ILE A 203 -1.86 -9.00 15.93
N ASP A 204 -2.06 -9.45 14.69
CA ASP A 204 -2.59 -10.77 14.38
C ASP A 204 -2.25 -11.20 12.95
N VAL A 205 -2.44 -12.48 12.68
CA VAL A 205 -2.37 -13.06 11.34
C VAL A 205 -3.56 -13.99 11.13
N ILE A 206 -4.28 -13.78 10.04
CA ILE A 206 -5.40 -14.64 9.65
C ILE A 206 -5.04 -15.37 8.37
N THR A 207 -5.20 -16.70 8.39
CA THR A 207 -5.02 -17.61 7.25
C THR A 207 -6.35 -18.25 6.89
N ALA A 208 -6.44 -18.96 5.77
CA ALA A 208 -7.66 -19.72 5.44
C ALA A 208 -8.01 -20.79 6.50
N GLN A 209 -7.00 -21.34 7.20
CA GLN A 209 -7.23 -22.34 8.25
C GLN A 209 -7.95 -21.75 9.47
N ASP A 210 -7.68 -20.48 9.78
CA ASP A 210 -8.34 -19.76 10.87
C ASP A 210 -9.84 -19.56 10.63
N LEU A 211 -10.26 -19.56 9.37
CA LEU A 211 -11.64 -19.30 8.96
C LEU A 211 -12.50 -20.58 8.96
N ASN A 212 -11.96 -21.72 9.41
CA ASN A 212 -12.60 -23.04 9.36
C ASN A 212 -13.13 -23.40 7.96
N ASP A 213 -12.41 -22.97 6.92
CA ASP A 213 -12.74 -23.30 5.54
C ASP A 213 -11.79 -24.39 5.00
N ASP A 214 -12.38 -25.42 4.39
CA ASP A 214 -11.68 -26.61 3.87
C ASP A 214 -10.95 -26.33 2.53
N GLY A 215 -10.63 -25.06 2.25
CA GLY A 215 -9.88 -24.64 1.06
C GLY A 215 -10.75 -24.45 -0.18
N GLY A 216 -11.95 -23.87 -0.03
CA GLY A 216 -12.78 -23.48 -1.16
C GLY A 216 -12.03 -22.50 -2.09
N PRO A 217 -12.47 -22.35 -3.35
CA PRO A 217 -11.91 -21.29 -4.18
C PRO A 217 -12.24 -19.95 -3.52
N TRP A 218 -11.20 -19.26 -3.06
CA TRP A 218 -11.33 -17.92 -2.51
C TRP A 218 -11.24 -16.90 -3.63
N THR A 219 -11.90 -15.77 -3.43
CA THR A 219 -11.63 -14.54 -4.16
C THR A 219 -10.93 -13.53 -3.25
N PRO A 220 -10.13 -12.58 -3.78
CA PRO A 220 -9.55 -11.49 -3.02
C PRO A 220 -10.56 -10.76 -2.13
N GLY A 221 -11.76 -10.46 -2.65
CA GLY A 221 -12.82 -9.79 -1.92
C GLY A 221 -13.34 -10.62 -0.74
N GLN A 222 -13.68 -11.89 -0.98
CA GLN A 222 -14.21 -12.78 0.06
C GLN A 222 -13.20 -13.04 1.17
N PHE A 223 -11.96 -13.39 0.83
CA PHE A 223 -10.96 -13.71 1.84
C PHE A 223 -10.62 -12.49 2.71
N ALA A 224 -10.42 -11.32 2.10
CA ALA A 224 -10.16 -10.09 2.85
C ALA A 224 -11.31 -9.76 3.81
N SER A 225 -12.57 -9.87 3.36
CA SER A 225 -13.73 -9.62 4.21
C SER A 225 -13.82 -10.62 5.36
N SER A 226 -13.69 -11.93 5.09
CA SER A 226 -13.79 -12.96 6.13
C SER A 226 -12.65 -12.89 7.13
N ALA A 227 -11.44 -12.57 6.67
CA ALA A 227 -10.29 -12.36 7.53
C ALA A 227 -10.44 -11.11 8.40
N ASP A 228 -10.93 -10.00 7.83
CA ASP A 228 -11.20 -8.76 8.58
C ASP A 228 -12.32 -8.98 9.61
N ASP A 229 -13.36 -9.77 9.29
CA ASP A 229 -14.41 -10.16 10.25
C ASP A 229 -13.85 -11.01 11.40
N GLU A 230 -12.97 -11.96 11.09
CA GLU A 230 -12.32 -12.80 12.11
C GLU A 230 -11.37 -11.97 12.99
N PHE A 231 -10.62 -11.06 12.39
CA PHE A 231 -9.79 -10.09 13.10
C PHE A 231 -10.62 -9.28 14.11
N HIS A 232 -11.74 -8.70 13.70
CA HIS A 232 -12.62 -7.96 14.61
C HIS A 232 -13.23 -8.84 15.71
N LYS A 233 -13.51 -10.12 15.45
CA LYS A 233 -13.98 -11.05 16.50
C LYS A 233 -12.90 -11.32 17.56
N ARG A 234 -11.64 -11.45 17.14
CA ARG A 234 -10.49 -11.70 18.02
C ARG A 234 -10.06 -10.44 18.78
N HIS A 235 -10.28 -9.27 18.18
CA HIS A 235 -9.92 -7.95 18.72
C HIS A 235 -11.16 -7.04 18.80
N PRO A 236 -12.14 -7.34 19.67
CA PRO A 236 -13.44 -6.66 19.72
C PRO A 236 -13.42 -5.27 20.38
N ASP A 237 -12.28 -4.81 20.90
CA ASP A 237 -12.18 -3.50 21.53
C ASP A 237 -12.04 -2.38 20.48
N ASP A 238 -12.69 -1.25 20.73
CA ASP A 238 -12.60 0.03 19.98
C ASP A 238 -11.18 0.68 20.04
N ALA A 239 -10.14 -0.08 20.40
CA ALA A 239 -8.77 0.40 20.65
C ALA A 239 -7.80 0.17 19.47
N LEU A 240 -8.33 -0.29 18.33
CA LEU A 240 -7.67 -0.19 17.03
C LEU A 240 -8.33 0.93 16.23
#